data_AF-A0AAQ3JY37-F1
#
_entry.id   AF-A0AAQ3JY37-F1
#
_cell.length_a   1.000
_cell.length_b   1.000
_cell.length_c   1.000
_cell.angle_alpha   90.00
_cell.angle_beta   90.00
_cell.angle_gamma   90.00
#
_symmetry.space_group_name_H-M   'P 1'
#
loop_
_entity.id
_entity.type
_entity.pdbx_description
1 polymer ?
#
loop_
_entity_poly.entity_id
_entity_poly.type
_entity_poly.pdbx_seq_one_letter_code
_entity_poly.pdbx_strand_id
1 'polypeptide(L)'
;MAVASCLGGFLSAVEKRREPPPGRLAIVCEAAPKKYDSAAKRARQAEKRRIYNKAHKSGMKTRMKKVLEALDGLQKKNDAQSEEILPIEKLIGEAYSAIDKAIKVGTLHRNTGARRKSRLARRKKADEIHHGWYVLVAPAASA
;
A
#
# COMPACT_ATOMS: atom_id res chain seq x y z
N MET A 1 23.46 -61.29 -53.49
CA MET A 1 24.52 -62.28 -53.20
C MET A 1 25.07 -61.98 -51.82
N ALA A 2 24.83 -62.88 -50.86
CA ALA A 2 25.37 -62.81 -49.51
C ALA A 2 26.60 -63.72 -49.43
N VAL A 3 27.74 -63.23 -48.92
CA VAL A 3 28.84 -64.08 -48.46
C VAL A 3 29.64 -63.38 -47.35
N ALA A 4 29.83 -64.11 -46.23
CA ALA A 4 30.90 -64.08 -45.24
C ALA A 4 31.21 -62.78 -44.46
N SER A 5 30.94 -62.68 -43.15
CA SER A 5 31.59 -63.36 -42.00
C SER A 5 33.03 -62.90 -41.71
N CYS A 6 33.19 -61.99 -40.75
CA CYS A 6 34.37 -61.94 -39.89
C CYS A 6 33.91 -61.92 -38.43
N LEU A 7 34.07 -63.08 -37.80
CA LEU A 7 34.07 -63.27 -36.36
C LEU A 7 35.21 -62.44 -35.75
N GLY A 8 34.87 -61.65 -34.74
CA GLY A 8 35.82 -60.90 -33.93
C GLY A 8 35.18 -60.60 -32.58
N GLY A 9 35.12 -61.60 -31.71
CA GLY A 9 34.79 -61.37 -30.30
C GLY A 9 35.98 -60.76 -29.58
N PHE A 10 35.72 -59.86 -28.63
CA PHE A 10 36.63 -59.67 -27.51
C PHE A 10 35.87 -59.09 -26.31
N LEU A 11 35.69 -59.96 -25.32
CA LEU A 11 35.55 -59.71 -23.88
C LEU A 11 34.66 -58.57 -23.40
N SER A 12 33.60 -58.98 -22.71
CA SER A 12 33.05 -58.32 -21.54
C SER A 12 34.13 -57.62 -20.69
N ALA A 13 34.05 -56.31 -20.56
CA ALA A 13 34.66 -55.58 -19.46
C ALA A 13 33.57 -54.77 -18.77
N VAL A 14 33.02 -55.38 -17.71
CA VAL A 14 32.25 -54.68 -16.67
C VAL A 14 33.16 -53.59 -16.11
N GLU A 15 32.92 -52.35 -16.55
CA GLU A 15 33.61 -51.19 -16.04
C GLU A 15 33.12 -50.93 -14.61
N LYS A 16 33.79 -51.59 -13.65
CA LYS A 16 33.66 -51.35 -12.21
C LYS A 16 33.88 -49.86 -11.98
N ARG A 17 32.79 -49.12 -11.72
CA ARG A 17 32.86 -47.80 -11.10
C ARG A 17 33.68 -47.95 -9.82
N ARG A 18 34.88 -47.37 -9.79
CA ARG A 18 35.66 -47.23 -8.56
C ARG A 18 34.98 -46.15 -7.72
N GLU A 19 34.29 -46.54 -6.65
CA GLU A 19 33.74 -45.59 -5.69
C GLU A 19 34.89 -44.91 -4.91
N PRO A 20 34.85 -43.58 -4.72
CA PRO A 20 35.87 -42.87 -3.94
C PRO A 20 35.70 -43.16 -2.43
N PRO A 21 36.79 -43.20 -1.64
CA PRO A 21 36.76 -43.59 -0.24
C PRO A 21 35.96 -42.61 0.64
N PRO A 22 35.13 -43.08 1.59
CA PRO A 22 34.38 -42.23 2.49
C PRO A 22 35.30 -41.72 3.60
N GLY A 23 35.77 -40.48 3.54
CA GLY A 23 36.79 -40.06 4.50
C GLY A 23 37.27 -38.61 4.52
N ARG A 24 36.41 -37.63 4.25
CA ARG A 24 36.44 -36.30 4.90
C ARG A 24 35.23 -35.54 4.40
N LEU A 25 34.30 -35.18 5.30
CA LEU A 25 33.26 -34.21 5.00
C LEU A 25 33.93 -32.85 4.77
N ALA A 26 34.48 -32.67 3.57
CA ALA A 26 34.75 -31.34 3.06
C ALA A 26 33.39 -30.75 2.72
N ILE A 27 32.73 -30.17 3.72
CA ILE A 27 31.72 -29.15 3.47
C ILE A 27 32.51 -27.95 2.92
N VAL A 28 32.94 -28.07 1.66
CA VAL A 28 33.27 -26.90 0.86
C VAL A 28 31.94 -26.19 0.77
N CYS A 29 31.77 -25.08 1.49
CA CYS A 29 30.74 -24.13 1.14
C CYS A 29 31.02 -23.73 -0.30
N GLU A 30 30.38 -24.39 -1.26
CA GLU A 30 30.22 -23.87 -2.61
C GLU A 30 29.43 -22.58 -2.45
N ALA A 31 30.15 -21.48 -2.30
CA ALA A 31 29.59 -20.15 -2.34
C ALA A 31 29.13 -19.92 -3.78
N ALA A 32 27.92 -20.39 -4.09
CA ALA A 32 27.29 -20.16 -5.38
C ALA A 32 27.30 -18.66 -5.67
N PRO A 33 27.71 -18.22 -6.87
CA PRO A 33 27.80 -16.81 -7.18
C PRO A 33 26.40 -16.19 -7.02
N LYS A 34 26.27 -15.25 -6.08
CA LYS A 34 25.02 -14.48 -5.89
C LYS A 34 24.69 -13.77 -7.19
N LYS A 35 23.74 -14.30 -7.97
CA LYS A 35 23.16 -13.58 -9.10
C LYS A 35 22.45 -12.34 -8.54
N TYR A 36 22.84 -11.15 -9.01
CA TYR A 36 22.20 -9.89 -8.63
C TYR A 36 20.79 -9.83 -9.23
N ASP A 37 19.82 -10.40 -8.51
CA ASP A 37 18.43 -10.33 -8.93
C ASP A 37 17.82 -8.99 -8.54
N SER A 38 17.76 -8.09 -9.53
CA SER A 38 17.09 -6.80 -9.41
C SER A 38 15.60 -6.96 -9.05
N ALA A 39 14.95 -8.06 -9.47
CA ALA A 39 13.55 -8.33 -9.18
C ALA A 39 13.34 -8.61 -7.69
N ALA A 40 14.11 -9.54 -7.09
CA ALA A 40 14.07 -9.80 -5.65
C ALA A 40 14.36 -8.55 -4.79
N LYS A 41 15.22 -7.62 -5.26
CA LYS A 41 15.43 -6.33 -4.59
C LYS A 41 14.18 -5.44 -4.67
N ARG A 42 13.54 -5.34 -5.84
CA ARG A 42 12.31 -4.54 -6.03
C ARG A 42 11.16 -5.08 -5.20
N ALA A 43 11.00 -6.40 -5.11
CA ALA A 43 9.97 -7.05 -4.27
C ALA A 43 10.09 -6.63 -2.80
N ARG A 44 11.29 -6.76 -2.21
CA ARG A 44 11.58 -6.34 -0.83
C ARG A 44 11.33 -4.84 -0.59
N GLN A 45 11.67 -4.00 -1.56
CA GLN A 45 11.40 -2.55 -1.46
C GLN A 45 9.91 -2.24 -1.54
N ALA A 46 9.17 -2.94 -2.41
CA ALA A 46 7.74 -2.77 -2.59
C ALA A 46 6.97 -3.14 -1.32
N GLU A 47 7.35 -4.23 -0.65
CA GLU A 47 6.74 -4.64 0.63
C GLU A 47 6.90 -3.57 1.71
N LYS A 48 8.12 -3.03 1.89
CA LYS A 48 8.40 -1.96 2.84
C LYS A 48 7.56 -0.71 2.54
N ARG A 49 7.52 -0.29 1.27
CA ARG A 49 6.72 0.86 0.83
C ARG A 49 5.22 0.61 1.00
N ARG A 50 4.75 -0.62 0.76
CA ARG A 50 3.35 -1.03 0.92
C ARG A 50 2.91 -0.88 2.38
N ILE A 51 3.69 -1.39 3.33
CA ILE A 51 3.35 -1.30 4.77
C ILE A 51 3.24 0.17 5.20
N TYR A 52 4.24 0.98 4.82
CA TYR A 52 4.27 2.40 5.15
C TYR A 52 3.10 3.19 4.52
N ASN A 53 2.86 3.00 3.22
CA ASN A 53 1.74 3.64 2.52
C ASN A 53 0.37 3.17 3.04
N LYS A 54 0.26 1.90 3.48
CA LYS A 54 -0.95 1.36 4.08
C LYS A 54 -1.27 2.09 5.38
N ALA A 55 -0.29 2.30 6.25
CA ALA A 55 -0.47 2.99 7.53
C ALA A 55 -0.95 4.45 7.36
N HIS A 56 -0.36 5.20 6.43
CA HIS A 56 -0.79 6.57 6.13
C HIS A 56 -2.21 6.62 5.54
N LYS A 57 -2.51 5.72 4.59
CA LYS A 57 -3.85 5.64 3.96
C LYS A 57 -4.92 5.26 4.98
N SER A 58 -4.68 4.27 5.84
CA SER A 58 -5.64 3.86 6.87
C SER A 58 -5.81 4.94 7.94
N GLY A 59 -4.72 5.54 8.44
CA GLY A 59 -4.79 6.59 9.45
C GLY A 59 -5.59 7.82 8.99
N MET A 60 -5.40 8.25 7.74
CA MET A 60 -6.22 9.31 7.14
C MET A 60 -7.69 8.87 7.02
N LYS A 61 -7.96 7.67 6.49
CA LYS A 61 -9.33 7.15 6.30
C LYS A 61 -10.10 7.07 7.62
N THR A 62 -9.45 6.63 8.70
CA THR A 62 -10.06 6.54 10.03
C THR A 62 -10.46 7.92 10.56
N ARG A 63 -9.56 8.92 10.50
CA ARG A 63 -9.88 10.29 10.95
C ARG A 63 -11.01 10.90 10.13
N MET A 64 -11.00 10.69 8.81
CA MET A 64 -12.11 11.13 7.95
C MET A 64 -13.43 10.44 8.32
N LYS A 65 -13.41 9.15 8.67
CA LYS A 65 -14.62 8.42 9.08
C LYS A 65 -15.22 9.01 10.36
N LYS A 66 -14.38 9.32 11.36
CA LYS A 66 -14.81 9.96 12.62
C LYS A 66 -15.53 11.29 12.38
N VAL A 67 -15.01 12.12 11.47
CA VAL A 67 -15.67 13.38 11.10
C VAL A 67 -17.04 13.11 10.48
N LEU A 68 -17.13 12.17 9.55
CA LEU A 68 -18.40 11.84 8.89
C LEU A 68 -19.43 11.29 9.88
N GLU A 69 -19.03 10.41 10.80
CA GLU A 69 -19.90 9.87 11.85
C GLU A 69 -20.42 10.98 12.78
N ALA A 70 -19.58 11.96 13.13
CA ALA A 70 -19.99 13.10 13.94
C ALA A 70 -21.00 14.00 13.19
N LEU A 71 -20.77 14.28 11.91
CA LEU A 71 -21.67 15.07 11.08
C LEU A 71 -23.02 14.36 10.85
N ASP A 72 -23.01 13.07 10.55
CA ASP A 72 -24.25 12.28 10.38
C ASP A 72 -25.04 12.15 11.70
N GLY A 73 -24.36 12.25 12.86
CA GLY A 73 -24.99 12.33 14.17
C GLY A 73 -25.72 13.66 14.40
N LEU A 74 -25.14 14.77 13.94
CA LEU A 74 -25.78 16.09 14.00
C LEU A 74 -26.99 16.19 13.07
N GLN A 75 -26.89 15.70 11.84
CA GLN A 75 -28.02 15.74 10.89
C GLN A 75 -29.32 15.12 11.45
N LYS A 76 -29.21 14.16 12.37
CA LYS A 76 -30.37 13.49 12.98
C LYS A 76 -30.95 14.24 14.18
N LYS A 77 -30.19 15.14 14.79
CA LYS A 77 -30.60 15.93 15.94
C LYS A 77 -30.95 17.33 15.45
N ASN A 78 -32.24 17.64 15.35
CA ASN A 78 -32.70 18.94 14.86
C ASN A 78 -32.33 20.10 15.80
N ASP A 79 -32.05 19.82 17.08
CA ASP A 79 -31.77 20.82 18.13
C ASP A 79 -30.27 20.96 18.43
N ALA A 80 -29.42 21.00 17.41
CA ALA A 80 -27.99 21.17 17.62
C ALA A 80 -27.68 22.60 18.10
N GLN A 81 -26.96 22.74 19.21
CA GLN A 81 -26.44 24.01 19.71
C GLN A 81 -25.07 24.32 19.09
N SER A 82 -24.71 25.60 19.02
CA SER A 82 -23.44 26.11 18.48
C SER A 82 -22.20 25.44 19.11
N GLU A 83 -22.33 24.95 20.34
CA GLU A 83 -21.26 24.32 21.11
C GLU A 83 -20.83 22.95 20.54
N GLU A 84 -21.73 22.24 19.84
CA GLU A 84 -21.42 20.94 19.24
C GLU A 84 -20.52 21.05 18.00
N ILE A 85 -20.31 22.26 17.47
CA ILE A 85 -19.42 22.51 16.32
C ILE A 85 -17.94 22.44 16.74
N LEU A 86 -17.60 22.93 17.94
CA LEU A 86 -16.23 23.00 18.44
C LEU A 86 -15.50 21.65 18.42
N PRO A 87 -16.08 20.52 18.90
CA PRO A 87 -15.42 19.22 18.80
C PRO A 87 -15.25 18.76 17.34
N ILE A 88 -16.20 19.08 16.46
CA ILE A 88 -16.12 18.70 15.04
C ILE A 88 -15.01 19.46 14.33
N GLU A 89 -14.83 20.74 14.62
CA GLU A 89 -13.73 21.53 14.07
C GLU A 89 -12.36 20.99 14.49
N LYS A 90 -12.23 20.53 15.74
CA LYS A 90 -11.03 19.83 16.21
C LYS A 90 -10.78 18.56 15.38
N LEU A 91 -11.81 17.74 15.18
CA LEU A 91 -11.70 16.51 14.36
C LEU A 91 -11.36 16.82 12.89
N ILE A 92 -11.90 17.91 12.33
CA ILE A 92 -11.56 18.37 10.98
C ILE A 92 -10.10 18.80 10.92
N GLY A 93 -9.61 19.54 11.91
CA GLY A 93 -8.21 19.93 12.03
C GLY A 93 -7.26 18.73 12.06
N GLU A 94 -7.59 17.70 12.85
CA GLU A 94 -6.85 16.44 12.87
C GLU A 94 -6.86 15.72 11.52
N ALA A 95 -8.01 15.70 10.84
CA ALA A 95 -8.15 15.10 9.52
C ALA A 95 -7.30 15.84 8.47
N TYR A 96 -7.27 17.17 8.49
CA TYR A 96 -6.44 17.97 7.60
C TYR A 96 -4.95 17.75 7.85
N SER A 97 -4.53 17.75 9.12
CA SER A 97 -3.15 17.43 9.51
C SER A 97 -2.71 16.07 8.96
N ALA A 98 -3.59 15.06 9.03
CA ALA A 98 -3.32 13.73 8.51
C ALA A 98 -3.21 13.67 6.98
N ILE A 99 -4.09 14.39 6.27
CA ILE A 99 -4.06 14.47 4.81
C ILE A 99 -2.76 15.12 4.36
N ASP A 100 -2.36 16.23 4.99
CA ASP A 100 -1.17 16.98 4.57
C ASP A 100 0.12 16.26 4.90
N LYS A 101 0.17 15.53 6.02
CA LYS A 101 1.29 14.61 6.31
C LYS A 101 1.41 13.53 5.23
N ALA A 102 0.30 12.95 4.78
CA ALA A 102 0.32 11.94 3.72
C ALA A 102 0.75 12.52 2.34
N ILE A 103 0.47 13.80 2.07
CA ILE A 103 0.96 14.52 0.88
C ILE A 103 2.46 14.78 0.98
N LYS A 104 2.93 15.33 2.11
CA LYS A 104 4.36 15.64 2.34
C LYS A 104 5.24 14.40 2.20
N VAL A 105 4.74 13.27 2.70
CA VAL A 105 5.41 11.97 2.61
C VAL A 105 5.37 11.37 1.19
N GLY A 106 4.48 11.86 0.32
CA GLY A 106 4.32 11.36 -1.06
C GLY A 106 3.47 10.08 -1.16
N THR A 107 2.74 9.70 -0.09
CA THR A 107 1.77 8.59 -0.17
C THR A 107 0.55 8.97 -1.01
N LEU A 108 0.20 10.27 -1.02
CA LEU A 108 -0.94 10.83 -1.73
C LEU A 108 -0.51 11.98 -2.65
N HIS A 109 -1.06 12.03 -3.87
CA HIS A 109 -0.87 13.17 -4.75
C HIS A 109 -1.65 14.41 -4.25
N ARG A 110 -1.08 15.60 -4.47
CA ARG A 110 -1.66 16.90 -4.06
C ARG A 110 -3.14 17.07 -4.44
N ASN A 111 -3.50 16.71 -5.67
CA ASN A 111 -4.88 16.84 -6.15
C ASN A 111 -5.83 15.88 -5.41
N THR A 112 -5.35 14.69 -5.08
CA THR A 112 -6.18 13.73 -4.32
C THR A 112 -6.37 14.21 -2.89
N GLY A 113 -5.35 14.82 -2.28
CA GLY A 113 -5.49 15.49 -0.99
C GLY A 113 -6.50 16.64 -1.02
N ALA A 114 -6.41 17.52 -2.01
CA ALA A 114 -7.34 18.62 -2.22
C ALA A 114 -8.80 18.15 -2.37
N ARG A 115 -9.04 17.08 -3.15
CA ARG A 115 -10.38 16.48 -3.28
C ARG A 115 -10.93 15.98 -1.94
N ARG A 116 -10.08 15.40 -1.08
CA ARG A 116 -10.50 14.90 0.24
C ARG A 116 -10.85 16.05 1.19
N LYS A 117 -10.07 17.14 1.20
CA LYS A 117 -10.38 18.36 1.97
C LYS A 117 -11.69 18.99 1.50
N SER A 118 -11.85 19.15 0.19
CA SER A 118 -13.08 19.68 -0.41
C SER A 118 -14.32 18.85 -0.02
N ARG A 119 -14.20 17.52 0.03
CA ARG A 119 -15.30 16.65 0.46
C ARG A 119 -15.75 16.93 1.90
N LEU A 120 -14.82 17.11 2.84
CA LEU A 120 -15.16 17.41 4.24
C LEU A 120 -15.79 18.80 4.36
N ALA A 121 -15.22 19.80 3.69
CA ALA A 121 -15.76 21.15 3.67
C ALA A 121 -17.18 21.23 3.09
N ARG A 122 -17.45 20.49 2.00
CA ARG A 122 -18.80 20.41 1.41
C ARG A 122 -19.82 19.79 2.35
N ARG A 123 -19.43 18.76 3.10
CA ARG A 123 -20.33 18.11 4.07
C ARG A 123 -20.65 19.05 5.23
N LYS A 124 -19.64 19.68 5.83
CA LYS A 124 -19.81 20.72 6.87
C LYS A 124 -20.79 21.80 6.41
N LYS A 125 -20.60 22.36 5.21
CA LYS A 125 -21.49 23.39 4.65
C LYS A 125 -22.93 22.91 4.46
N ALA A 126 -23.12 21.66 4.03
CA ALA A 126 -24.47 21.10 3.86
C ALA A 126 -25.19 20.98 5.20
N ASP A 127 -24.47 20.62 6.26
CA ASP A 127 -25.01 20.53 7.61
C ASP A 127 -25.35 21.93 8.15
N GLU A 128 -24.48 22.91 7.97
CA GLU A 128 -24.76 24.32 8.33
C GLU A 128 -26.02 24.86 7.63
N ILE A 129 -26.23 24.50 6.37
CA ILE A 129 -27.44 24.87 5.61
C ILE A 129 -28.68 24.18 6.18
N HIS A 130 -28.59 22.89 6.54
CA HIS A 130 -29.70 22.15 7.13
C HIS A 130 -30.21 22.77 8.43
N HIS A 131 -29.29 23.24 9.29
CA HIS A 131 -29.63 23.90 10.55
C HIS A 131 -29.97 25.40 10.38
N GLY A 132 -29.84 25.94 9.16
CA GLY A 132 -30.21 27.32 8.84
C GLY A 132 -29.21 28.38 9.30
N TRP A 133 -27.99 28.01 9.70
CA TRP A 133 -26.97 28.95 10.20
C TRP A 133 -26.15 29.61 9.10
N TYR A 134 -26.22 29.06 7.89
CA TYR A 134 -25.51 29.59 6.74
C TYR A 134 -26.45 29.73 5.55
N VAL A 135 -26.70 30.98 5.15
CA VAL A 135 -27.38 31.31 3.91
C VAL A 135 -26.32 31.52 2.85
N LEU A 136 -26.46 30.81 1.72
CA LEU A 136 -25.60 31.03 0.56
C LEU A 136 -25.88 32.45 0.04
N VAL A 137 -25.05 33.42 0.44
CA VAL A 137 -24.91 34.65 -0.33
C VAL A 137 -24.32 34.24 -1.67
N ALA A 138 -25.11 34.43 -2.73
CA ALA A 138 -24.62 34.25 -4.09
C ALA A 138 -23.36 35.11 -4.24
N PRO A 139 -22.20 34.55 -4.60
CA PRO A 139 -21.03 35.38 -4.82
C PRO A 139 -21.39 36.38 -5.92
N ALA A 140 -21.27 37.67 -5.62
CA ALA A 140 -21.41 38.72 -6.62
C ALA A 140 -20.59 38.30 -7.84
N ALA A 141 -21.24 38.23 -9.01
CA ALA A 141 -20.65 37.77 -10.24
C ALA A 141 -19.37 38.57 -10.55
N SER A 142 -18.21 38.01 -10.21
CA SER A 142 -16.93 38.57 -10.61
C SER A 142 -16.63 38.10 -12.02
N ALA A 143 -16.84 39.02 -12.96
CA ALA A 143 -16.43 38.98 -14.36
C ALA A 143 -14.93 38.71 -14.52
#